data_AF-A0A1I2R422-F1
#
_entry.id   AF-A0A1I2R422-F1
#
_cell.length_a   1.000
_cell.length_b   1.000
_cell.length_c   1.000
_cell.angle_alpha   90.00
_cell.angle_beta   90.00
_cell.angle_gamma   90.00
#
_symmetry.space_group_name_H-M   'P 1'
#
loop_
_entity.id
_entity.type
_entity.pdbx_description
1 polymer ?
#
loop_
_entity_poly.entity_id
_entity_poly.type
_entity_poly.pdbx_seq_one_letter_code
_entity_poly.pdbx_strand_id
1 'polypeptide(L)'
;MSFARKEMAQLKQLLLELGPHAPTLCEGWETKDLARHNLVRQQPWRYFQKLSYEDTVNLWKPTAVDDVVNTVEYFIHHEDVRRANGMAPREFSTKVEKMLVEKLKVFAPVLLRKEKPIMLVPEGFPAIVLGDRGVATRGDAVTKVMGKPSELILWAWGRRQAAEVT
;
A
#
# COMPACT_ATOMS: atom_id res chain seq x y z
N MET A 1 5.99 -8.80 -16.99
CA MET A 1 4.74 -8.40 -16.30
C MET A 1 5.03 -7.16 -15.46
N SER A 2 4.12 -6.17 -15.37
CA SER A 2 4.32 -5.00 -14.50
C SER A 2 4.28 -5.37 -13.02
N PHE A 3 4.86 -4.53 -12.15
CA PHE A 3 4.84 -4.77 -10.71
C PHE A 3 3.42 -4.76 -10.12
N ALA A 4 2.49 -3.94 -10.64
CA ALA A 4 1.09 -3.99 -10.21
C ALA A 4 0.42 -5.34 -10.55
N ARG A 5 0.64 -5.87 -11.76
CA ARG A 5 0.08 -7.17 -12.21
C ARG A 5 0.67 -8.34 -11.42
N LYS A 6 2.00 -8.31 -11.28
CA LYS A 6 2.74 -8.67 -10.06
C LYS A 6 1.96 -9.03 -8.80
N GLU A 7 1.80 -7.97 -8.00
CA GLU A 7 1.14 -7.93 -6.71
C GLU A 7 -0.32 -8.39 -6.80
N MET A 8 -1.07 -7.97 -7.82
CA MET A 8 -2.46 -8.41 -8.00
C MET A 8 -2.57 -9.93 -8.12
N ALA A 9 -1.74 -10.56 -8.95
CA ALA A 9 -1.78 -12.01 -9.14
C ALA A 9 -1.42 -12.76 -7.85
N GLN A 10 -0.42 -12.27 -7.12
CA GLN A 10 0.00 -12.88 -5.85
C GLN A 10 -1.03 -12.67 -4.73
N LEU A 11 -1.64 -11.49 -4.64
CA LEU A 11 -2.74 -11.22 -3.71
C LEU A 11 -3.95 -12.13 -4.01
N LYS A 12 -4.34 -12.28 -5.28
CA LYS A 12 -5.42 -13.22 -5.65
C LYS A 12 -5.12 -14.63 -5.18
N GLN A 13 -3.91 -15.11 -5.44
CA GLN A 13 -3.49 -16.44 -5.04
C GLN A 13 -3.57 -16.61 -3.51
N LEU A 14 -3.03 -15.65 -2.76
CA LEU A 14 -3.04 -15.68 -1.30
C LEU A 14 -4.46 -15.62 -0.72
N LEU A 15 -5.36 -14.83 -1.31
CA LEU A 15 -6.76 -14.78 -0.91
C LEU A 15 -7.45 -16.13 -1.09
N LEU A 16 -7.20 -16.82 -2.19
CA LEU A 16 -7.76 -18.16 -2.43
C LEU A 16 -7.18 -19.19 -1.45
N GLU A 17 -5.89 -19.10 -1.13
CA GLU A 17 -5.23 -19.99 -0.17
C GLU A 17 -5.76 -19.84 1.26
N LEU A 18 -5.98 -18.60 1.71
CA LEU A 18 -6.42 -18.31 3.08
C LEU A 18 -7.93 -18.47 3.29
N GLY A 19 -8.72 -18.40 2.21
CA GLY A 19 -10.19 -18.39 2.30
C GLY A 19 -10.77 -17.06 2.81
N PRO A 20 -12.10 -16.97 2.99
CA PRO A 20 -12.83 -15.70 3.16
C PRO A 20 -12.75 -15.04 4.54
N HIS A 21 -12.24 -15.75 5.56
CA HIS A 21 -12.30 -15.33 6.96
C HIS A 21 -10.93 -15.00 7.56
N ALA A 22 -9.88 -14.99 6.75
CA ALA A 22 -8.56 -14.63 7.24
C ALA A 22 -8.50 -13.13 7.57
N PRO A 23 -7.77 -12.75 8.63
CA PRO A 23 -7.65 -11.36 9.04
C PRO A 23 -6.87 -10.53 8.01
N THR A 24 -7.09 -9.21 8.03
CA THR A 24 -6.32 -8.23 7.27
C THR A 24 -5.89 -7.08 8.20
N LEU A 25 -4.91 -6.28 7.79
CA LEU A 25 -4.58 -5.03 8.50
C LEU A 25 -5.62 -3.90 8.27
N CYS A 26 -6.57 -4.08 7.35
CA CYS A 26 -7.72 -3.19 7.25
C CYS A 26 -8.64 -3.44 8.44
N GLU A 27 -8.73 -2.49 9.36
CA GLU A 27 -9.52 -2.64 10.59
C GLU A 27 -10.96 -3.09 10.29
N GLY A 28 -11.38 -4.17 10.95
CA GLY A 28 -12.72 -4.75 10.80
C GLY A 28 -12.96 -5.51 9.49
N TRP A 29 -11.95 -5.70 8.64
CA TRP A 29 -12.09 -6.41 7.36
C TRP A 29 -11.44 -7.78 7.39
N GLU A 30 -12.18 -8.78 6.92
CA GLU A 30 -11.66 -10.08 6.53
C GLU A 30 -11.26 -10.08 5.04
N THR A 31 -10.58 -11.13 4.59
CA THR A 31 -10.20 -11.31 3.18
C THR A 31 -11.38 -11.21 2.22
N LYS A 32 -12.61 -11.61 2.61
CA LYS A 32 -13.81 -11.43 1.77
C LYS A 32 -14.18 -9.95 1.52
N ASP A 33 -13.97 -9.08 2.51
CA ASP A 33 -14.31 -7.67 2.42
C ASP A 33 -13.29 -6.96 1.54
N LEU A 34 -12.01 -7.30 1.71
CA LEU A 34 -10.92 -6.87 0.84
C LEU A 34 -11.12 -7.39 -0.60
N ALA A 35 -11.58 -8.63 -0.74
CA ALA A 35 -11.90 -9.25 -2.02
C ALA A 35 -12.95 -8.43 -2.79
N ARG A 36 -14.05 -8.12 -2.09
CA ARG A 36 -15.19 -7.34 -2.58
C ARG A 36 -14.78 -5.92 -2.93
N HIS A 37 -13.99 -5.24 -2.07
CA HIS A 37 -13.51 -3.89 -2.30
C HIS A 37 -12.76 -3.77 -3.64
N ASN A 38 -11.78 -4.64 -3.88
CA ASN A 38 -10.98 -4.61 -5.10
C ASN A 38 -11.82 -4.92 -6.35
N LEU A 39 -12.79 -5.83 -6.27
CA LEU A 39 -13.70 -6.11 -7.38
C LEU A 39 -14.56 -4.88 -7.71
N VAL A 40 -15.20 -4.28 -6.71
CA VAL A 40 -16.10 -3.13 -6.88
C VAL A 40 -15.33 -1.91 -7.38
N ARG A 41 -14.10 -1.69 -6.90
CA ARG A 41 -13.23 -0.61 -7.39
C ARG A 41 -12.98 -0.71 -8.89
N GLN A 42 -12.78 -1.92 -9.41
CA GLN A 42 -12.55 -2.16 -10.84
C GLN A 42 -13.84 -2.20 -11.65
N GLN A 43 -14.89 -2.79 -11.09
CA GLN A 43 -16.13 -3.16 -11.77
C GLN A 43 -17.32 -2.76 -10.90
N PRO A 44 -17.59 -1.45 -10.74
CA PRO A 44 -18.58 -0.96 -9.78
C PRO A 44 -20.00 -1.49 -10.04
N TRP A 45 -20.33 -1.80 -11.30
CA TRP A 45 -21.61 -2.43 -11.66
C TRP A 45 -21.82 -3.82 -11.06
N ARG A 46 -20.75 -4.50 -10.59
CA ARG A 46 -20.85 -5.79 -9.89
C ARG A 46 -21.20 -5.65 -8.42
N TYR A 47 -21.28 -4.43 -7.88
CA TYR A 47 -21.58 -4.19 -6.46
C TYR A 47 -22.84 -4.92 -5.98
N PHE A 48 -23.88 -4.99 -6.80
CA PHE A 48 -25.16 -5.62 -6.44
C PHE A 48 -25.20 -7.14 -6.71
N GLN A 49 -24.18 -7.72 -7.33
CA GLN A 49 -24.16 -9.14 -7.65
C GLN A 49 -23.86 -9.97 -6.40
N LYS A 50 -24.61 -11.07 -6.22
CA LYS A 50 -24.26 -12.13 -5.26
C LYS A 50 -23.26 -13.06 -5.93
N LEU A 51 -21.99 -12.89 -5.59
CA LEU A 51 -20.90 -13.73 -6.08
C LEU A 51 -20.40 -14.62 -4.94
N SER A 52 -19.90 -15.81 -5.27
CA SER A 52 -19.10 -16.59 -4.32
C SER A 52 -17.81 -15.82 -3.98
N TYR A 53 -17.13 -16.24 -2.90
CA TYR A 53 -15.84 -15.65 -2.54
C TYR A 53 -14.82 -15.88 -3.66
N GLU A 54 -14.75 -17.11 -4.16
CA GLU A 54 -13.86 -17.54 -5.23
C GLU A 54 -14.13 -16.76 -6.52
N ASP A 55 -15.40 -16.57 -6.89
CA ASP A 55 -15.76 -15.75 -8.04
C ASP A 55 -15.37 -14.29 -7.83
N THR A 56 -15.59 -13.75 -6.63
CA THR A 56 -15.20 -12.37 -6.28
C THR A 56 -13.71 -12.15 -6.52
N VAL A 57 -12.87 -13.10 -6.10
CA VAL A 57 -11.41 -13.05 -6.32
C VAL A 57 -11.09 -13.27 -7.80
N ASN A 58 -11.62 -14.32 -8.43
CA ASN A 58 -11.26 -14.73 -9.78
C ASN A 58 -11.65 -13.72 -10.85
N LEU A 59 -12.75 -12.98 -10.65
CA LEU A 59 -13.25 -11.97 -11.57
C LEU A 59 -12.42 -10.68 -11.63
N TRP A 60 -11.45 -10.51 -10.72
CA TRP A 60 -10.48 -9.42 -10.83
C TRP A 60 -9.70 -9.54 -12.13
N LYS A 61 -9.65 -8.45 -12.88
CA LYS A 61 -8.90 -8.36 -14.13
C LYS A 61 -7.92 -7.20 -14.03
N PRO A 62 -6.73 -7.29 -14.66
CA PRO A 62 -5.89 -6.13 -14.82
C PRO A 62 -6.64 -5.12 -15.69
N THR A 63 -7.22 -4.09 -15.06
CA THR A 63 -7.91 -3.00 -15.76
C THR A 63 -6.88 -2.01 -16.30
N ALA A 64 -7.21 -1.30 -17.39
CA ALA A 64 -6.40 -0.21 -17.94
C ALA A 64 -6.44 1.10 -17.11
N VAL A 65 -6.94 1.06 -15.87
CA VAL A 65 -6.87 2.18 -14.92
C VAL A 65 -5.41 2.50 -14.61
N ASP A 66 -5.10 3.77 -14.34
CA ASP A 66 -3.75 4.31 -14.14
C ASP A 66 -2.83 3.36 -13.34
N ASP A 67 -1.73 2.93 -13.98
CA ASP A 67 -0.71 2.03 -13.43
C ASP A 67 -0.15 2.54 -12.09
N VAL A 68 -0.22 3.85 -11.83
CA VAL A 68 0.22 4.49 -10.59
C VAL A 68 -0.60 4.03 -9.39
N VAL A 69 -1.93 4.20 -9.42
CA VAL A 69 -2.82 3.88 -8.30
C VAL A 69 -2.85 2.36 -8.08
N ASN A 70 -2.93 1.60 -9.17
CA ASN A 70 -2.92 0.13 -9.10
C ASN A 70 -1.65 -0.43 -8.44
N THR A 71 -0.49 0.17 -8.71
CA THR A 71 0.78 -0.25 -8.11
C THR A 71 0.74 -0.19 -6.59
N VAL A 72 0.27 0.93 -6.04
CA VAL A 72 0.25 1.15 -4.58
C VAL A 72 -0.83 0.31 -3.93
N GLU A 73 -2.04 0.32 -4.48
CA GLU A 73 -3.19 -0.40 -3.91
C GLU A 73 -2.94 -1.91 -3.81
N TYR A 74 -2.45 -2.55 -4.87
CA TYR A 74 -2.18 -3.99 -4.80
C TYR A 74 -1.01 -4.31 -3.88
N PHE A 75 0.03 -3.47 -3.84
CA PHE A 75 1.13 -3.66 -2.91
C PHE A 75 0.65 -3.57 -1.45
N ILE A 76 -0.08 -2.51 -1.09
CA ILE A 76 -0.59 -2.32 0.27
C ILE A 76 -1.52 -3.45 0.67
N HIS A 77 -2.51 -3.78 -0.16
CA HIS A 77 -3.46 -4.83 0.19
C HIS A 77 -2.85 -6.23 0.21
N HIS A 78 -1.80 -6.46 -0.58
CA HIS A 78 -1.02 -7.67 -0.47
C HIS A 78 -0.28 -7.73 0.87
N GLU A 79 0.34 -6.63 1.31
CA GLU A 79 0.96 -6.55 2.64
C GLU A 79 -0.06 -6.64 3.78
N ASP A 80 -1.26 -6.05 3.63
CA ASP A 80 -2.34 -6.12 4.62
C ASP A 80 -2.74 -7.56 4.93
N VAL A 81 -2.83 -8.40 3.90
CA VAL A 81 -3.14 -9.83 4.07
C VAL A 81 -1.91 -10.58 4.58
N ARG A 82 -0.74 -10.38 3.98
CA ARG A 82 0.49 -11.09 4.37
C ARG A 82 0.81 -10.90 5.86
N ARG A 83 0.88 -9.65 6.33
CA ARG A 83 1.31 -9.33 7.69
C ARG A 83 0.29 -9.73 8.74
N ALA A 84 -1.01 -9.55 8.46
CA ALA A 84 -2.07 -10.01 9.35
C ALA A 84 -2.08 -11.54 9.53
N ASN A 85 -1.47 -12.27 8.59
CA ASN A 85 -1.36 -13.73 8.61
C ASN A 85 0.07 -14.20 8.92
N GLY A 86 0.85 -13.39 9.66
CA GLY A 86 2.13 -13.80 10.25
C GLY A 86 3.30 -13.88 9.26
N MET A 87 3.14 -13.41 8.03
CA MET A 87 4.22 -13.39 7.06
C MET A 87 5.14 -12.18 7.29
N ALA A 88 6.45 -12.43 7.27
CA ALA A 88 7.47 -11.40 7.45
C ALA A 88 7.44 -10.35 6.31
N PRO A 89 7.92 -9.12 6.60
CA PRO A 89 8.17 -8.09 5.60
C PRO A 89 9.01 -8.60 4.43
N ARG A 90 8.76 -8.05 3.24
CA ARG A 90 9.42 -8.49 2.00
C ARG A 90 10.60 -7.60 1.66
N GLU A 91 11.66 -8.23 1.15
CA GLU A 91 12.75 -7.53 0.48
C GLU A 91 12.42 -7.30 -1.00
N PHE A 92 12.73 -6.10 -1.50
CA PHE A 92 12.57 -5.77 -2.90
C PHE A 92 13.88 -5.31 -3.54
N SER A 93 14.00 -5.55 -4.85
CA SER A 93 15.11 -5.01 -5.63
C SER A 93 15.11 -3.47 -5.59
N THR A 94 16.29 -2.85 -5.71
CA THR A 94 16.45 -1.38 -5.81
C THR A 94 15.56 -0.76 -6.89
N LYS A 95 15.27 -1.48 -7.98
CA LYS A 95 14.37 -1.01 -9.05
C LYS A 95 12.93 -0.84 -8.56
N VAL A 96 12.44 -1.77 -7.76
CA VAL A 96 11.09 -1.71 -7.17
C VAL A 96 11.07 -0.63 -6.09
N GLU A 97 12.07 -0.59 -5.22
CA GLU A 97 12.16 0.45 -4.17
C GLU A 97 12.20 1.85 -4.78
N LYS A 98 12.97 2.07 -5.85
CA LYS A 98 12.98 3.33 -6.60
C LYS A 98 11.58 3.69 -7.14
N MET A 99 10.87 2.73 -7.72
CA MET A 99 9.51 2.94 -8.22
C MET A 99 8.56 3.34 -7.08
N LEU A 100 8.68 2.73 -5.89
CA LEU A 100 7.87 3.07 -4.73
C LEU A 100 8.20 4.46 -4.18
N VAL A 101 9.48 4.88 -4.16
CA VAL A 101 9.86 6.27 -3.84
C VAL A 101 9.18 7.27 -4.77
N GLU A 102 9.16 7.00 -6.08
CA GLU A 102 8.49 7.89 -7.04
C GLU A 102 6.98 7.98 -6.79
N LYS A 103 6.33 6.91 -6.31
CA LYS A 103 4.92 6.97 -5.91
C LYS A 103 4.75 7.73 -4.59
N LEU A 104 5.63 7.49 -3.62
CA LEU A 104 5.61 8.19 -2.33
C LEU A 104 5.69 9.71 -2.53
N LYS A 105 6.58 10.20 -3.41
CA LYS A 105 6.68 11.63 -3.75
C LYS A 105 5.37 12.22 -4.28
N VAL A 106 4.63 11.46 -5.06
CA VAL A 106 3.36 11.90 -5.66
C VAL A 106 2.26 12.00 -4.60
N PHE A 107 2.13 11.01 -3.73
CA PHE A 107 1.00 10.90 -2.81
C PHE A 107 1.24 11.49 -1.42
N ALA A 108 2.47 11.46 -0.91
CA ALA A 108 2.78 11.91 0.44
C ALA A 108 2.35 13.38 0.72
N PRO A 109 2.44 14.35 -0.21
CA PRO A 109 1.93 15.71 0.02
C PRO A 109 0.43 15.78 0.33
N VAL A 110 -0.34 14.82 -0.19
CA VAL A 110 -1.79 14.73 0.00
C VAL A 110 -2.11 13.96 1.27
N LEU A 111 -1.51 12.77 1.43
CA LEU A 111 -1.77 11.86 2.54
C LEU A 111 -1.31 12.44 3.89
N LEU A 112 -0.16 13.13 3.89
CA LEU A 112 0.50 13.62 5.10
C LEU A 112 0.33 15.13 5.28
N ARG A 113 -0.75 15.70 4.71
CA ARG A 113 -0.97 17.16 4.73
C ARG A 113 -1.09 17.71 6.15
N LYS A 114 -1.68 16.95 7.08
CA LYS A 114 -1.95 17.38 8.45
C LYS A 114 -0.74 17.21 9.38
N GLU A 115 0.25 16.45 8.94
CA GLU A 115 1.45 16.07 9.70
C GLU A 115 2.69 16.90 9.35
N LYS A 116 2.55 17.90 8.46
CA LYS A 116 3.65 18.79 8.11
C LYS A 116 4.05 19.69 9.31
N PRO A 117 5.35 19.97 9.54
CA PRO A 117 6.48 19.55 8.72
C PRO A 117 6.94 18.11 8.99
N ILE A 118 7.14 17.35 7.91
CA ILE A 118 7.61 15.95 7.96
C ILE A 118 8.71 15.70 6.93
N MET A 119 9.72 14.92 7.31
CA MET A 119 10.82 14.47 6.46
C MET A 119 10.80 12.95 6.37
N LEU A 120 10.54 12.43 5.16
CA LEU A 120 10.66 11.00 4.87
C LEU A 120 12.07 10.71 4.36
N VAL A 121 12.75 9.73 4.95
CA VAL A 121 14.13 9.35 4.60
C VAL A 121 14.14 7.91 4.05
N PRO A 122 13.87 7.74 2.75
CA PRO A 122 13.95 6.43 2.10
C PRO A 122 15.38 5.91 2.03
N GLU A 123 15.61 4.69 2.49
CA GLU A 123 16.91 4.02 2.42
C GLU A 123 17.46 3.97 0.99
N GLY A 124 18.68 4.49 0.78
CA GLY A 124 19.32 4.51 -0.52
C GLY A 124 18.78 5.56 -1.50
N PHE A 125 17.91 6.48 -1.07
CA PHE A 125 17.34 7.54 -1.91
C PHE A 125 17.34 8.91 -1.23
N PRO A 126 17.23 10.02 -2.00
CA PRO A 126 17.12 11.35 -1.42
C PRO A 126 15.87 11.52 -0.54
N ALA A 127 16.02 12.29 0.54
CA ALA A 127 14.92 12.59 1.45
C ALA A 127 13.80 13.38 0.77
N ILE A 128 12.57 13.15 1.21
CA ILE A 128 11.36 13.86 0.79
C ILE A 128 10.93 14.77 1.93
N VAL A 129 11.06 16.08 1.74
CA VAL A 129 10.69 17.08 2.74
C VAL A 129 9.32 17.66 2.40
N LEU A 130 8.38 17.56 3.34
CA LEU A 130 7.02 18.08 3.23
C LEU A 130 6.82 19.13 4.31
N GLY A 131 6.84 20.41 3.93
CA GLY A 131 6.67 21.55 4.83
C GLY A 131 6.84 22.86 4.08
N ASP A 132 6.58 23.98 4.74
CA ASP A 132 6.81 25.30 4.17
C ASP A 132 8.31 25.53 3.94
N ARG A 133 8.66 26.27 2.89
CA ARG A 133 10.06 26.62 2.60
C ARG A 133 10.55 27.60 3.67
N GLY A 134 11.21 27.07 4.69
CA GLY A 134 11.90 27.81 5.72
C GLY A 134 12.70 26.83 6.55
N VAL A 135 13.97 27.14 6.80
CA VAL A 135 14.77 26.36 7.75
C VAL A 135 14.06 26.48 9.09
N ALA A 136 13.54 25.37 9.62
CA ALA A 136 13.04 25.36 10.98
C ALA A 136 14.15 25.92 11.86
N THR A 137 13.90 27.02 12.56
CA THR A 137 14.90 27.67 13.42
C THR A 137 15.40 26.74 14.53
N ARG A 138 14.70 25.61 14.75
CA ARG A 138 15.16 24.42 15.46
C ARG A 138 14.90 23.18 14.60
N GLY A 139 15.92 22.36 14.35
CA GLY A 139 15.81 21.08 13.63
C GLY A 139 14.90 20.06 14.30
N ASP A 140 14.56 20.27 15.58
CA ASP A 140 13.81 19.35 16.44
C ASP A 140 12.29 19.38 16.23
N ALA A 141 11.78 20.33 15.42
CA ALA A 141 10.35 20.52 15.18
C ALA A 141 9.81 19.73 13.97
N VAL A 142 10.65 18.92 13.30
CA VAL A 142 10.26 18.16 12.10
C VAL A 142 10.11 16.69 12.46
N THR A 143 8.94 16.12 12.18
CA THR A 143 8.76 14.66 12.28
C THR A 143 9.65 14.00 11.23
N LYS A 144 10.56 13.12 11.64
CA LYS A 144 11.41 12.37 10.72
C LYS A 144 10.97 10.92 10.73
N VAL A 145 10.78 10.33 9.54
CA VAL A 145 10.42 8.92 9.38
C VAL A 145 11.39 8.29 8.40
N MET A 146 12.08 7.24 8.81
CA MET A 146 13.16 6.60 8.08
C MET A 146 12.88 5.11 7.90
N GLY A 147 13.23 4.56 6.74
CA GLY A 147 13.10 3.14 6.45
C GLY A 147 13.12 2.87 4.95
N LYS A 148 12.87 1.62 4.57
CA LYS A 148 12.75 1.24 3.15
C LYS A 148 11.58 1.98 2.49
N PRO A 149 11.67 2.32 1.20
CA PRO A 149 10.55 2.93 0.49
C PRO A 149 9.24 2.14 0.56
N SER A 150 9.33 0.81 0.52
CA SER A 150 8.22 -0.11 0.77
C SER A 150 7.54 0.10 2.13
N GLU A 151 8.30 0.24 3.21
CA GLU A 151 7.77 0.50 4.55
C GLU A 151 7.23 1.93 4.70
N LEU A 152 7.90 2.93 4.10
CA LEU A 152 7.43 4.32 4.10
C LEU A 152 6.10 4.48 3.36
N ILE A 153 5.86 3.72 2.29
CA ILE A 153 4.56 3.66 1.61
C ILE A 153 3.49 3.12 2.56
N LEU A 154 3.73 1.99 3.23
CA LEU A 154 2.77 1.42 4.19
C LEU A 154 2.46 2.42 5.32
N TRP A 155 3.49 3.03 5.89
CA TRP A 155 3.36 4.01 6.95
C TRP A 155 2.55 5.24 6.50
N ALA A 156 2.84 5.77 5.31
CA ALA A 156 2.13 6.94 4.76
C ALA A 156 0.65 6.67 4.47
N TRP A 157 0.28 5.41 4.18
CA TRP A 157 -1.10 4.95 4.00
C TRP A 157 -1.76 4.43 5.29
N GLY A 158 -1.21 4.78 6.44
CA GLY A 158 -1.84 4.56 7.75
C GLY A 158 -1.52 3.22 8.40
N ARG A 159 -0.68 2.36 7.81
CA ARG A 159 -0.22 1.10 8.45
C ARG A 159 0.90 1.39 9.45
N ARG A 160 0.72 2.42 10.29
CA ARG A 160 1.78 3.02 11.11
C ARG A 160 2.42 2.03 12.09
N GLN A 161 1.64 1.11 12.65
CA GLN A 161 2.13 0.10 13.59
C GLN A 161 2.70 -1.15 12.90
N ALA A 162 2.31 -1.40 11.65
CA ALA A 162 2.74 -2.57 10.90
C ALA A 162 3.95 -2.31 10.01
N ALA A 163 4.26 -1.04 9.71
CA ALA A 163 5.41 -0.64 8.92
C ALA A 163 6.69 -0.58 9.77
N GLU A 164 7.78 -1.12 9.26
CA GLU A 164 9.11 -1.09 9.89
C GLU A 164 9.82 0.22 9.56
N VAL A 165 9.49 1.27 10.31
CA VAL A 165 10.11 2.60 10.21
C VAL A 165 10.57 3.11 11.57
N THR A 166 11.48 4.08 11.57
CA THR A 166 12.01 4.77 12.76
C THR A 166 11.86 6.27 12.67
#